data_AF-W9SIL3-F1
#
_entry.id   AF-W9SIL3-F1
#
_cell.length_a   1.000
_cell.length_b   1.000
_cell.length_c   1.000
_cell.angle_alpha   90.00
_cell.angle_beta   90.00
_cell.angle_gamma   90.00
#
_symmetry.space_group_name_H-M   'P 1'
#
loop_
_entity.id
_entity.type
_entity.pdbx_description
1 polymer ?
#
loop_
_entity_poly.entity_id
_entity_poly.type
_entity_poly.pdbx_seq_one_letter_code
_entity_poly.pdbx_strand_id
1 'polypeptide(L)'
;MRLFPQLLIVGRRDYGSPTEFAIARIIEATIGLICFVLVELLLNPARAATLAKTELSQCIGVLRDCVENVSLFPTQKNVPASRVLREKHLQLKCHVDDLEKFIEEAEMEPNFWFLPFDSVCYHKLLGSFSTLMNLLLFVAYEIEFVFVFEASQEQGGDLEEVLKQVNEDLEFFKMRVESMLLRCIEKATSITTLQVSPTEDFSHGIELGRLAHENVSKHLGSNDKEVDAILSCFLRHLVEVVEKEYTCEGTEKFKRQLALSLTGLGFGTHSLAREANEIDKKVKELAKLENPSNNKNLHKISCKK
;
A
#
# COMPACT_ATOMS: atom_id res chain seq x y z
N MET A 1 30.51 -7.06 20.60
CA MET A 1 31.54 -6.10 21.07
C MET A 1 31.05 -5.55 22.41
N ARG A 2 31.72 -5.89 23.52
CA ARG A 2 31.29 -5.55 24.89
C ARG A 2 31.62 -4.07 25.15
N LEU A 3 30.62 -3.20 25.21
CA LEU A 3 30.78 -1.84 25.74
C LEU A 3 30.39 -1.86 27.23
N PHE A 4 31.33 -2.25 28.08
CA PHE A 4 31.34 -1.73 29.44
C PHE A 4 31.82 -0.28 29.35
N PRO A 5 31.20 0.68 30.06
CA PRO A 5 31.79 1.99 30.21
C PRO A 5 33.08 1.81 31.02
N GLN A 6 34.23 1.85 30.33
CA GLN A 6 35.52 1.96 31.01
C GLN A 6 35.51 3.28 31.78
N LEU A 7 35.67 3.15 33.09
CA LEU A 7 35.81 4.23 34.05
C LEU A 7 37.07 5.05 33.66
N LEU A 8 36.91 6.04 32.80
CA LEU A 8 37.96 7.01 32.45
C LEU A 8 38.18 7.95 33.65
N ILE A 9 38.97 7.50 34.63
CA ILE A 9 39.58 8.36 35.64
C ILE A 9 40.76 9.06 34.96
N VAL A 10 40.48 10.08 34.15
CA VAL A 10 41.53 10.90 33.54
C VAL A 10 41.88 12.06 34.48
N GLY A 11 43.04 11.93 35.14
CA GLY A 11 44.05 13.00 35.26
C GLY A 11 43.72 14.33 35.97
N ARG A 12 42.53 14.55 36.56
CA ARG A 12 42.30 15.75 37.36
C ARG A 12 42.89 15.60 38.76
N ARG A 13 43.69 16.56 39.17
CA ARG A 13 44.04 16.80 40.59
C ARG A 13 42.99 17.79 41.09
N ASP A 14 42.36 17.51 42.23
CA ASP A 14 41.26 18.30 42.85
C ASP A 14 39.83 17.87 42.46
N TYR A 15 39.44 16.64 42.83
CA TYR A 15 38.08 16.10 42.61
C TYR A 15 37.01 16.62 43.59
N GLY A 16 37.32 17.61 44.44
CA GLY A 16 36.43 18.02 45.52
C GLY A 16 36.19 16.88 46.53
N SER A 17 35.14 16.99 47.34
CA SER A 17 34.72 15.91 48.23
C SER A 17 34.26 14.67 47.42
N PRO A 18 34.37 13.44 47.96
CA PRO A 18 33.90 12.24 47.28
C PRO A 18 32.44 12.32 46.80
N THR A 19 31.60 13.05 47.54
CA THR A 19 30.22 13.37 47.20
C THR A 19 30.10 14.27 45.97
N GLU A 20 30.90 15.34 45.87
CA GLU A 20 30.89 16.25 44.72
C GLU A 20 31.34 15.54 43.44
N PHE A 21 32.38 14.71 43.55
CA PHE A 21 32.84 13.89 42.43
C PHE A 21 31.76 12.90 41.96
N ALA A 22 31.11 12.21 42.89
CA ALA A 22 30.03 11.27 42.57
C ALA A 22 28.85 11.99 41.90
N ILE A 23 28.45 13.15 42.41
CA ILE A 23 27.39 13.97 41.82
C ILE A 23 27.77 14.41 40.41
N ALA A 24 28.98 14.90 40.19
CA ALA A 24 29.44 15.33 38.86
C ALA A 24 29.42 14.17 37.84
N ARG A 25 29.83 12.97 38.25
CA ARG A 25 29.78 11.77 37.40
C ARG A 25 28.35 11.33 37.09
N ILE A 26 27.44 11.38 38.06
CA ILE A 26 26.02 11.07 37.83
C ILE A 26 25.42 12.09 36.87
N ILE A 27 25.68 13.39 37.06
CA ILE A 27 25.18 14.45 36.17
C ILE A 27 25.71 14.26 34.75
N GLU A 28 27.01 14.02 34.59
CA GLU A 28 27.61 13.80 33.26
C GLU A 28 27.04 12.56 32.56
N ALA A 29 26.89 11.44 33.28
CA ALA A 29 26.26 10.25 32.74
C ALA A 29 24.78 10.48 32.39
N THR A 30 24.06 11.26 33.20
CA THR A 30 22.65 11.61 32.96
C THR A 30 22.51 12.51 31.75
N ILE A 31 23.37 13.53 31.60
CA ILE A 31 23.41 14.39 30.41
C ILE A 31 23.74 13.55 29.18
N GLY A 32 24.75 12.68 29.26
CA GLY A 32 25.11 11.77 28.17
C GLY A 32 23.94 10.86 27.75
N LEU A 33 23.21 10.31 28.72
CA LEU A 33 22.02 9.50 28.47
C LEU A 33 20.87 10.31 27.87
N ILE A 34 20.59 11.51 28.40
CA ILE A 34 19.55 12.40 27.87
C ILE A 34 19.90 12.80 26.43
N CYS A 35 21.14 13.18 26.14
CA CYS A 35 21.59 13.49 24.79
C CYS A 35 21.45 12.29 23.86
N PHE A 36 21.83 11.09 24.29
CA PHE A 36 21.64 9.86 23.51
C PHE A 36 20.17 9.59 23.20
N VAL A 37 19.30 9.65 24.22
CA VAL A 37 17.86 9.46 24.06
C VAL A 37 17.26 10.54 23.16
N LEU A 38 17.66 11.80 23.29
CA LEU A 38 17.18 12.88 22.43
C LEU A 38 17.63 12.70 20.98
N VAL A 39 18.87 12.25 20.74
CA VAL A 39 19.35 11.97 19.39
C VAL A 39 18.55 10.83 18.76
N GLU A 40 18.35 9.72 19.48
CA GLU A 40 17.50 8.60 19.02
C GLU A 40 16.04 9.05 18.78
N LEU A 41 15.50 9.93 19.63
CA LEU A 41 14.11 10.41 19.54
C LEU A 41 13.89 11.44 18.42
N LEU A 42 14.85 12.36 18.21
CA LEU A 42 14.76 13.43 17.22
C LEU A 42 15.10 12.94 15.80
N LEU A 43 15.95 11.92 15.68
CA LEU A 43 16.42 11.41 14.40
C LEU A 43 15.63 10.20 13.89
N ASN A 44 14.37 9.96 14.29
CA ASN A 44 13.79 8.62 14.46
C ASN A 44 13.08 7.95 13.22
N PRO A 45 13.78 7.20 12.34
CA PRO A 45 13.22 6.19 11.45
C PRO A 45 13.35 4.75 12.02
N ALA A 46 13.86 4.57 13.24
CA ALA A 46 14.13 3.24 13.81
C ALA A 46 12.97 2.67 14.62
N ARG A 47 11.95 3.48 14.96
CA ARG A 47 10.76 3.01 15.67
C ARG A 47 9.95 2.05 14.79
N ALA A 48 9.58 0.89 15.33
CA ALA A 48 8.80 -0.12 14.62
C ALA A 48 7.46 0.44 14.12
N ALA A 49 6.81 1.32 14.88
CA ALA A 49 5.60 2.01 14.44
C ALA A 49 5.82 2.89 13.18
N THR A 50 6.98 3.53 13.06
CA THR A 50 7.35 4.36 11.90
C THR A 50 7.75 3.49 10.70
N LEU A 51 8.42 2.36 10.96
CA LEU A 51 8.72 1.37 9.95
C LEU A 51 7.43 0.75 9.40
N ALA A 52 6.49 0.34 10.24
CA ALA A 52 5.17 -0.16 9.82
C ALA A 52 4.40 0.83 8.93
N LYS A 53 4.47 2.15 9.23
CA LYS A 53 3.88 3.21 8.40
C LYS A 53 4.52 3.29 7.02
N THR A 54 5.84 3.29 7.00
CA THR A 54 6.61 3.34 5.77
C THR A 54 6.35 2.09 4.94
N GLU A 55 6.32 0.92 5.58
CA GLU A 55 6.13 -0.36 4.91
C GLU A 55 4.71 -0.55 4.39
N LEU A 56 3.71 0.00 5.08
CA LEU A 56 2.35 0.09 4.55
C LEU A 56 2.32 0.85 3.21
N SER A 57 3.03 1.98 3.11
CA SER A 57 3.11 2.75 1.86
C SER A 57 3.81 1.96 0.74
N GLN A 58 4.86 1.20 1.08
CA GLN A 58 5.56 0.33 0.13
C GLN A 58 4.68 -0.82 -0.33
N CYS A 59 3.95 -1.50 0.56
CA CYS A 59 2.98 -2.53 0.21
C CYS A 59 1.96 -2.04 -0.81
N ILE A 60 1.40 -0.84 -0.60
CA ILE A 60 0.43 -0.22 -1.54
C ILE A 60 1.11 0.10 -2.88
N GLY A 61 2.36 0.57 -2.86
CA GLY A 61 3.16 0.82 -4.05
C GLY A 61 3.39 -0.45 -4.88
N VAL A 62 3.86 -1.53 -4.27
CA VAL A 62 4.11 -2.80 -4.97
C VAL A 62 2.80 -3.47 -5.39
N LEU A 63 1.73 -3.30 -4.64
CA LEU A 63 0.39 -3.69 -5.05
C LEU A 63 -0.04 -2.96 -6.34
N ARG A 64 0.22 -1.66 -6.44
CA ARG A 64 -0.05 -0.90 -7.66
C ARG A 64 0.73 -1.47 -8.85
N ASP A 65 2.01 -1.77 -8.66
CA ASP A 65 2.83 -2.45 -9.69
C ASP A 65 2.24 -3.81 -10.10
N CYS A 66 1.68 -4.58 -9.16
CA CYS A 66 1.02 -5.84 -9.49
C CYS A 66 -0.20 -5.59 -10.41
N VAL A 67 -1.05 -4.62 -10.06
CA VAL A 67 -2.25 -4.28 -10.83
C VAL A 67 -1.89 -3.83 -12.25
N GLU A 68 -0.86 -3.00 -12.41
CA GLU A 68 -0.37 -2.53 -13.73
C GLU A 68 -0.04 -3.71 -14.67
N ASN A 69 0.42 -4.83 -14.11
CA ASN A 69 0.83 -6.03 -14.84
C ASN A 69 -0.30 -7.05 -15.07
N VAL A 70 -1.55 -6.75 -14.72
CA VAL A 70 -2.72 -7.60 -14.99
C VAL A 70 -3.15 -7.46 -16.47
N SER A 71 -2.48 -8.16 -17.37
CA SER A 71 -2.72 -8.10 -18.82
C SER A 71 -2.88 -9.50 -19.41
N LEU A 72 -3.69 -9.66 -20.47
CA LEU A 72 -3.72 -10.91 -21.24
C LEU A 72 -2.49 -11.04 -22.16
N PHE A 73 -2.04 -9.92 -22.70
CA PHE A 73 -0.96 -9.90 -23.69
C PHE A 73 0.41 -9.68 -23.04
N PRO A 74 1.48 -10.28 -23.62
CA PRO A 74 2.83 -10.17 -23.09
C PRO A 74 3.36 -8.73 -23.18
N THR A 75 3.90 -8.24 -22.06
CA THR A 75 4.51 -6.90 -21.95
C THR A 75 5.86 -6.82 -22.67
N GLN A 76 6.54 -7.96 -22.85
CA GLN A 76 7.82 -8.09 -23.56
C GLN A 76 7.82 -9.34 -24.44
N LYS A 77 8.60 -9.32 -25.52
CA LYS A 77 8.71 -10.42 -26.49
C LYS A 77 9.06 -11.73 -25.76
N ASN A 78 8.13 -12.70 -25.79
CA ASN A 78 8.26 -14.06 -25.24
C ASN A 78 8.20 -14.22 -23.70
N VAL A 79 7.77 -13.20 -22.94
CA VAL A 79 7.51 -13.35 -21.50
C VAL A 79 6.01 -13.19 -21.24
N PRO A 80 5.30 -14.22 -20.73
CA PRO A 80 3.87 -14.11 -20.45
C PRO A 80 3.64 -13.14 -19.28
N ALA A 81 2.59 -12.32 -19.38
CA ALA A 81 2.25 -11.33 -18.35
C ALA A 81 2.06 -11.97 -16.96
N SER A 82 1.53 -13.20 -16.91
CA SER A 82 1.40 -13.99 -15.67
C SER A 82 2.72 -14.21 -14.93
N ARG A 83 3.85 -14.32 -15.65
CA ARG A 83 5.16 -14.50 -15.02
C ARG A 83 5.63 -13.21 -14.35
N VAL A 84 5.50 -12.08 -15.02
CA VAL A 84 5.83 -10.76 -14.45
C VAL A 84 4.97 -10.48 -13.23
N LEU A 85 3.67 -10.77 -13.32
CA LEU A 85 2.73 -10.64 -12.21
C LEU A 85 3.12 -11.51 -11.01
N ARG A 86 3.57 -12.75 -11.23
CA ARG A 86 4.06 -13.64 -10.15
C ARG A 86 5.33 -13.12 -9.48
N GLU A 87 6.26 -12.55 -10.24
CA GLU A 87 7.47 -11.94 -9.69
C GLU A 87 7.13 -10.73 -8.80
N LYS A 88 6.22 -9.86 -9.26
CA LYS A 88 5.69 -8.74 -8.47
C LYS A 88 4.91 -9.18 -7.24
N HIS A 89 4.12 -10.24 -7.36
CA HIS A 89 3.41 -10.85 -6.22
C HIS A 89 4.39 -11.34 -5.14
N LEU A 90 5.54 -11.93 -5.51
CA LEU A 90 6.58 -12.32 -4.55
C LEU A 90 7.21 -11.10 -3.85
N GLN A 91 7.41 -10.00 -4.57
CA GLN A 91 7.86 -8.74 -3.96
C GLN A 91 6.83 -8.22 -2.96
N LEU A 92 5.55 -8.22 -3.33
CA LEU A 92 4.46 -7.82 -2.42
C LEU A 92 4.46 -8.68 -1.16
N LYS A 93 4.64 -9.99 -1.30
CA LYS A 93 4.74 -10.92 -0.15
C LYS A 93 5.83 -10.50 0.83
N CYS A 94 7.04 -10.22 0.35
CA CYS A 94 8.14 -9.80 1.23
C CYS A 94 7.77 -8.54 2.04
N HIS A 95 7.19 -7.52 1.38
CA HIS A 95 6.77 -6.29 2.07
C HIS A 95 5.62 -6.54 3.08
N VAL A 96 4.69 -7.45 2.79
CA VAL A 96 3.61 -7.82 3.72
C VAL A 96 4.16 -8.57 4.93
N ASP A 97 5.12 -9.47 4.73
CA ASP A 97 5.80 -10.20 5.81
C ASP A 97 6.60 -9.21 6.70
N ASP A 98 7.30 -8.25 6.10
CA ASP A 98 8.00 -7.18 6.84
C ASP A 98 7.03 -6.25 7.58
N LEU A 99 5.90 -5.90 6.97
CA LEU A 99 4.85 -5.10 7.60
C LEU A 99 4.28 -5.83 8.83
N GLU A 100 4.01 -7.13 8.73
CA GLU A 100 3.54 -7.95 9.86
C GLU A 100 4.54 -7.92 11.02
N LYS A 101 5.82 -8.15 10.72
CA LYS A 101 6.89 -8.06 11.72
C LYS A 101 6.95 -6.68 12.39
N PHE A 102 6.87 -5.59 11.63
CA PHE A 102 6.91 -4.24 12.22
C PHE A 102 5.68 -3.93 13.07
N ILE A 103 4.52 -4.49 12.72
CA ILE A 103 3.29 -4.37 13.53
C ILE A 103 3.49 -5.06 14.88
N GLU A 104 3.99 -6.31 14.89
CA GLU A 104 4.26 -7.06 16.13
C GLU A 104 5.29 -6.33 17.02
N GLU A 105 6.37 -5.82 16.43
CA GLU A 105 7.36 -5.04 17.16
C GLU A 105 6.77 -3.75 17.73
N ALA A 106 5.93 -3.04 16.96
CA ALA A 106 5.29 -1.80 17.38
C ALA A 106 4.26 -1.98 18.51
N GLU A 107 3.61 -3.14 18.60
CA GLU A 107 2.72 -3.47 19.73
C GLU A 107 3.46 -3.60 21.05
N MET A 108 4.71 -4.08 20.99
CA MET A 108 5.57 -4.28 22.16
C MET A 108 6.28 -2.99 22.59
N GLU A 109 6.22 -1.94 21.76
CA GLU A 109 6.88 -0.67 22.06
C GLU A 109 6.17 0.08 23.19
N PRO A 110 6.94 0.67 24.12
CA PRO A 110 6.36 1.48 25.18
C PRO A 110 5.86 2.84 24.66
N ASN A 111 4.57 3.13 24.87
CA ASN A 111 3.90 4.34 24.38
C ASN A 111 4.14 5.60 25.25
N PHE A 112 5.37 5.87 25.69
CA PHE A 112 5.61 6.96 26.65
C PHE A 112 5.59 8.38 26.05
N TRP A 113 5.87 8.54 24.75
CA TRP A 113 6.09 9.87 24.14
C TRP A 113 5.38 10.09 22.80
N PHE A 114 4.61 9.11 22.34
CA PHE A 114 3.98 9.13 21.03
C PHE A 114 2.50 8.76 21.14
N LEU A 115 1.74 9.11 20.10
CA LEU A 115 0.39 8.57 19.93
C LEU A 115 0.45 7.03 19.91
N PRO A 116 -0.49 6.35 20.58
CA PRO A 116 -0.58 4.90 20.53
C PRO A 116 -0.65 4.41 19.08
N PHE A 117 0.11 3.36 18.78
CA PHE A 117 0.04 2.67 17.50
C PHE A 117 -1.29 1.89 17.42
N ASP A 118 -2.10 2.14 16.39
CA ASP A 118 -3.36 1.42 16.18
C ASP A 118 -3.12 0.08 15.49
N SER A 119 -2.58 -0.88 16.22
CA SER A 119 -2.29 -2.21 15.69
C SER A 119 -3.53 -2.92 15.16
N VAL A 120 -4.71 -2.65 15.71
CA VAL A 120 -5.97 -3.22 15.24
C VAL A 120 -6.27 -2.80 13.80
N CYS A 121 -6.08 -1.52 13.46
CA CYS A 121 -6.26 -1.05 12.08
C CYS A 121 -5.23 -1.67 11.14
N TYR A 122 -3.97 -1.76 11.57
CA TYR A 122 -2.90 -2.37 10.79
C TYR A 122 -3.10 -3.88 10.55
N HIS A 123 -3.54 -4.65 11.54
CA HIS A 123 -3.90 -6.06 11.34
C HIS A 123 -5.08 -6.25 10.39
N LYS A 124 -6.07 -5.33 10.40
CA LYS A 124 -7.14 -5.35 9.39
C LYS A 124 -6.62 -5.07 7.98
N LEU A 125 -5.59 -4.23 7.84
CA LEU A 125 -4.92 -3.99 6.57
C LEU A 125 -4.15 -5.23 6.11
N LEU A 126 -3.40 -5.89 7.00
CA LEU A 126 -2.73 -7.17 6.71
C LEU A 126 -3.71 -8.22 6.19
N GLY A 127 -4.88 -8.37 6.84
CA GLY A 127 -5.93 -9.29 6.37
C GLY A 127 -6.40 -8.98 4.94
N SER A 128 -6.49 -7.70 4.58
CA SER A 128 -6.80 -7.29 3.20
C SER A 128 -5.68 -7.59 2.23
N PHE A 129 -4.42 -7.32 2.58
CA PHE A 129 -3.28 -7.67 1.74
C PHE A 129 -3.18 -9.18 1.51
N SER A 130 -3.38 -9.99 2.54
CA SER A 130 -3.40 -11.46 2.43
C SER A 130 -4.48 -11.95 1.47
N THR A 131 -5.70 -11.41 1.58
CA THR A 131 -6.80 -11.72 0.65
C THR A 131 -6.45 -11.34 -0.78
N LEU A 132 -5.88 -10.15 -0.96
CA LEU A 132 -5.50 -9.62 -2.26
C LEU A 132 -4.39 -10.46 -2.89
N MET A 133 -3.35 -10.85 -2.15
CA MET A 133 -2.28 -11.72 -2.64
C MET A 133 -2.83 -13.03 -3.22
N ASN A 134 -3.77 -13.67 -2.52
CA ASN A 134 -4.43 -14.88 -3.02
C ASN A 134 -5.18 -14.62 -4.35
N LEU A 135 -5.88 -13.48 -4.44
CA LEU A 135 -6.60 -13.08 -5.65
C LEU A 135 -5.65 -12.74 -6.82
N LEU A 136 -4.53 -12.09 -6.57
CA LEU A 136 -3.52 -11.80 -7.61
C LEU A 136 -2.91 -13.08 -8.17
N LEU A 137 -2.61 -14.04 -7.29
CA LEU A 137 -2.09 -15.33 -7.72
C LEU A 137 -3.14 -16.09 -8.56
N PHE A 138 -4.40 -16.06 -8.14
CA PHE A 138 -5.51 -16.63 -8.91
C PHE A 138 -5.64 -15.98 -10.30
N VAL A 139 -5.64 -14.65 -10.37
CA VAL A 139 -5.68 -13.91 -11.64
C VAL A 139 -4.49 -14.24 -12.53
N ALA A 140 -3.28 -14.39 -11.96
CA ALA A 140 -2.10 -14.80 -12.72
C ALA A 140 -2.26 -16.19 -13.36
N TYR A 141 -2.90 -17.13 -12.66
CA TYR A 141 -3.21 -18.45 -13.22
C TYR A 141 -4.23 -18.37 -14.35
N GLU A 142 -5.29 -17.56 -14.21
CA GLU A 142 -6.29 -17.41 -15.28
C GLU A 142 -5.68 -16.75 -16.53
N ILE A 143 -4.84 -15.72 -16.36
CA ILE A 143 -4.08 -15.09 -17.46
C ILE A 143 -3.19 -16.12 -18.16
N GLU A 144 -2.47 -16.95 -17.39
CA GLU A 144 -1.61 -17.99 -17.95
C GLU A 144 -2.40 -19.02 -18.75
N PHE A 145 -3.56 -19.44 -18.25
CA PHE A 145 -4.43 -20.36 -18.96
C PHE A 145 -4.90 -19.77 -20.30
N VAL A 146 -5.39 -18.53 -20.29
CA VAL A 146 -5.85 -17.83 -21.50
C VAL A 146 -4.72 -17.70 -22.52
N PHE A 147 -3.51 -17.35 -22.06
CA PHE A 147 -2.33 -17.23 -22.93
C PHE A 147 -1.95 -18.57 -23.59
N VAL A 148 -1.92 -19.66 -22.82
CA VAL A 148 -1.63 -21.01 -23.35
C VAL A 148 -2.71 -21.44 -24.35
N PHE A 149 -3.97 -21.13 -24.07
CA PHE A 149 -5.07 -21.44 -24.97
C PHE A 149 -4.94 -20.69 -26.31
N GLU A 150 -4.69 -19.38 -26.29
CA GLU A 150 -4.46 -18.58 -27.49
C GLU A 150 -3.30 -19.13 -28.33
N ALA A 151 -2.18 -19.47 -27.70
CA ALA A 151 -1.00 -20.02 -28.39
C ALA A 151 -1.24 -21.42 -29.01
N SER A 152 -2.25 -22.15 -28.55
CA SER A 152 -2.60 -23.48 -29.04
C SER A 152 -3.56 -23.49 -30.24
N GLN A 153 -4.19 -22.35 -30.55
CA GLN A 153 -5.12 -22.22 -31.65
C GLN A 153 -4.40 -21.81 -32.94
N GLU A 154 -4.73 -22.45 -34.06
CA GLU A 154 -4.29 -21.98 -35.38
C GLU A 154 -4.96 -20.64 -35.70
N GLN A 155 -4.17 -19.68 -36.18
CA GLN A 155 -4.47 -18.24 -36.23
C GLN A 155 -5.78 -17.84 -36.92
N GLY A 156 -6.43 -16.82 -36.33
CA GLY A 156 -7.34 -15.89 -37.01
C GLY A 156 -8.83 -16.18 -36.82
N GLY A 157 -9.53 -15.30 -36.09
CA GLY A 157 -10.98 -15.35 -35.98
C GLY A 157 -11.55 -14.52 -34.82
N ASP A 158 -12.86 -14.67 -34.59
CA ASP A 158 -13.67 -14.01 -33.56
C ASP A 158 -13.12 -14.10 -32.12
N LEU A 159 -12.28 -15.10 -31.82
CA LEU A 159 -11.67 -15.28 -30.49
C LEU A 159 -10.64 -14.18 -30.19
N GLU A 160 -9.82 -13.79 -31.17
CA GLU A 160 -8.81 -12.74 -30.99
C GLU A 160 -9.49 -11.39 -30.69
N GLU A 161 -10.63 -11.13 -31.34
CA GLU A 161 -11.44 -9.94 -31.10
C GLU A 161 -11.99 -9.91 -29.67
N VAL A 162 -12.55 -11.03 -29.19
CA VAL A 162 -13.00 -11.15 -27.80
C VAL A 162 -11.84 -10.94 -26.82
N LEU A 163 -10.69 -11.60 -27.03
CA LEU A 163 -9.56 -11.44 -26.11
C LEU A 163 -9.04 -10.00 -26.07
N LYS A 164 -9.11 -9.27 -27.20
CA LYS A 164 -8.83 -7.82 -27.24
C LYS A 164 -9.84 -7.03 -26.39
N GLN A 165 -11.14 -7.29 -26.53
CA GLN A 165 -12.17 -6.63 -25.72
C GLN A 165 -12.01 -6.93 -24.21
N VAL A 166 -11.72 -8.17 -23.85
CA VAL A 166 -11.43 -8.54 -22.44
C VAL A 166 -10.19 -7.81 -21.95
N ASN A 167 -9.16 -7.66 -22.78
CA ASN A 167 -7.98 -6.89 -22.41
C ASN A 167 -8.29 -5.39 -22.25
N GLU A 168 -9.17 -4.81 -23.07
CA GLU A 168 -9.67 -3.44 -22.87
C GLU A 168 -10.40 -3.29 -21.53
N ASP A 169 -11.18 -4.30 -21.11
CA ASP A 169 -11.80 -4.32 -19.77
C ASP A 169 -10.76 -4.39 -18.65
N LEU A 170 -9.67 -5.16 -18.86
CA LEU A 170 -8.55 -5.19 -17.92
C LEU A 170 -7.87 -3.82 -17.80
N GLU A 171 -7.65 -3.12 -18.92
CA GLU A 171 -7.09 -1.76 -18.89
C GLU A 171 -8.02 -0.78 -18.15
N PHE A 172 -9.33 -0.90 -18.34
CA PHE A 172 -10.31 -0.11 -17.56
C PHE A 172 -10.23 -0.43 -16.06
N PHE A 173 -10.14 -1.71 -15.70
CA PHE A 173 -9.91 -2.16 -14.32
C PHE A 173 -8.63 -1.56 -13.74
N LYS A 174 -7.49 -1.65 -14.45
CA LYS A 174 -6.20 -1.11 -14.02
C LYS A 174 -6.29 0.37 -13.72
N MET A 175 -6.78 1.15 -14.70
CA MET A 175 -6.92 2.59 -14.56
C MET A 175 -7.71 2.96 -13.30
N ARG A 176 -8.81 2.26 -13.02
CA ARG A 176 -9.65 2.50 -11.84
C ARG A 176 -8.88 2.19 -10.55
N VAL A 177 -8.31 1.00 -10.45
CA VAL A 177 -7.66 0.53 -9.22
C VAL A 177 -6.37 1.29 -8.95
N GLU A 178 -5.56 1.57 -9.97
CA GLU A 178 -4.35 2.37 -9.84
C GLU A 178 -4.64 3.78 -9.31
N SER A 179 -5.68 4.45 -9.83
CA SER A 179 -6.10 5.76 -9.33
C SER A 179 -6.49 5.71 -7.85
N MET A 180 -7.15 4.64 -7.43
CA MET A 180 -7.49 4.42 -6.02
C MET A 180 -6.24 4.22 -5.16
N LEU A 181 -5.33 3.34 -5.59
CA LEU A 181 -4.10 3.03 -4.87
C LEU A 181 -3.16 4.24 -4.77
N LEU A 182 -3.08 5.07 -5.81
CA LEU A 182 -2.29 6.30 -5.79
C LEU A 182 -2.76 7.25 -4.69
N ARG A 183 -4.08 7.45 -4.57
CA ARG A 183 -4.68 8.23 -3.46
C ARG A 183 -4.43 7.60 -2.09
N CYS A 184 -4.24 6.28 -2.02
CA CYS A 184 -3.88 5.60 -0.78
C CYS A 184 -2.43 5.87 -0.40
N ILE A 185 -1.51 5.84 -1.37
CA ILE A 185 -0.08 6.16 -1.16
C ILE A 185 0.07 7.59 -0.65
N GLU A 186 -0.61 8.56 -1.26
CA GLU A 186 -0.57 9.96 -0.81
C GLU A 186 -0.99 10.10 0.67
N LYS A 187 -2.08 9.41 1.07
CA LYS A 187 -2.54 9.41 2.47
C LYS A 187 -1.60 8.67 3.40
N ALA A 188 -1.11 7.50 3.00
CA ALA A 188 -0.15 6.72 3.79
C ALA A 188 1.18 7.48 3.98
N THR A 189 1.58 8.27 2.99
CA THR A 189 2.79 9.10 3.07
C THR A 189 2.58 10.31 3.99
N SER A 190 1.38 10.90 3.98
CA SER A 190 1.00 11.99 4.90
C SER A 190 1.01 11.56 6.37
N ILE A 191 0.77 10.28 6.64
CA ILE A 191 0.90 9.67 7.96
C ILE A 191 2.38 9.70 8.42
N THR A 192 3.31 9.42 7.52
CA THR A 192 4.75 9.31 7.83
C THR A 192 5.42 10.68 8.01
N THR A 193 5.06 11.69 7.21
CA THR A 193 5.78 12.99 7.18
C THR A 193 5.46 13.92 8.36
N LEU A 194 4.37 13.71 9.08
CA LEU A 194 3.95 14.56 10.21
C LEU A 194 4.73 14.31 11.52
N GLN A 195 5.55 13.27 11.60
CA GLN A 195 6.45 13.05 12.74
C GLN A 195 7.79 13.77 12.64
N VAL A 196 8.08 14.43 11.51
CA VAL A 196 9.38 15.08 11.22
C VAL A 196 9.36 16.60 11.43
N SER A 197 8.29 17.22 11.95
CA SER A 197 8.36 18.64 12.31
C SER A 197 8.86 18.82 13.75
N PRO A 198 10.12 19.19 14.00
CA PRO A 198 10.48 19.78 15.27
C PRO A 198 9.72 21.10 15.42
N THR A 199 9.05 21.26 16.56
CA THR A 199 8.54 22.55 17.00
C THR A 199 9.69 23.50 17.23
N GLU A 200 9.81 24.52 16.37
CA GLU A 200 10.35 25.87 16.56
C GLU A 200 10.25 26.53 15.15
N ASP A 201 9.47 27.58 14.90
CA ASP A 201 9.81 28.92 15.34
C ASP A 201 8.64 29.92 15.34
N PHE A 202 8.71 30.83 16.30
CA PHE A 202 8.16 32.17 16.21
C PHE A 202 8.84 32.98 15.09
N SER A 203 8.06 33.88 14.49
CA SER A 203 8.45 35.09 13.75
C SER A 203 8.47 35.06 12.21
N HIS A 204 7.54 35.88 11.71
CA HIS A 204 7.63 36.81 10.59
C HIS A 204 7.70 36.29 9.14
N GLY A 205 6.49 36.24 8.58
CA GLY A 205 6.09 36.60 7.22
C GLY A 205 7.18 36.94 6.22
N ILE A 206 7.37 36.03 5.28
CA ILE A 206 7.74 36.34 3.90
C ILE A 206 6.78 35.55 2.99
N GLU A 207 6.16 36.30 2.08
CA GLU A 207 5.20 35.86 1.09
C GLU A 207 5.75 34.72 0.23
N LEU A 208 5.07 33.57 0.19
CA LEU A 208 5.34 32.54 -0.81
C LEU A 208 4.07 32.23 -1.61
N GLY A 209 4.24 32.34 -2.93
CA GLY A 209 3.20 32.35 -3.94
C GLY A 209 2.15 31.25 -3.79
N ARG A 210 0.91 31.72 -3.87
CA ARG A 210 -0.32 30.96 -4.02
C ARG A 210 -0.25 30.08 -5.28
N LEU A 211 0.11 28.81 -5.12
CA LEU A 211 -0.13 27.79 -6.14
C LEU A 211 -1.63 27.47 -6.14
N ALA A 212 -2.25 27.67 -7.30
CA ALA A 212 -3.67 27.56 -7.52
C ALA A 212 -4.17 26.16 -7.15
N HIS A 213 -4.91 26.07 -6.04
CA HIS A 213 -5.74 24.93 -5.71
C HIS A 213 -7.02 25.00 -6.54
N GLU A 214 -6.93 24.64 -7.82
CA GLU A 214 -8.10 24.47 -8.69
C GLU A 214 -8.63 23.04 -8.59
N ASN A 215 -9.59 22.87 -7.68
CA ASN A 215 -10.85 22.16 -7.89
C ASN A 215 -10.82 20.92 -8.82
N VAL A 216 -10.24 19.80 -8.35
CA VAL A 216 -10.58 18.45 -8.82
C VAL A 216 -11.02 17.58 -7.63
N SER A 217 -11.98 18.09 -6.86
CA SER A 217 -12.73 17.28 -5.89
C SER A 217 -14.22 17.47 -6.16
N LYS A 218 -14.64 17.07 -7.35
CA LYS A 218 -16.05 16.87 -7.69
C LYS A 218 -16.17 15.53 -8.42
N HIS A 219 -16.46 14.49 -7.64
CA HIS A 219 -17.58 13.57 -7.82
C HIS A 219 -17.32 12.33 -6.95
N LEU A 220 -17.70 12.39 -5.67
CA LEU A 220 -17.70 11.21 -4.81
C LEU A 220 -18.97 10.41 -5.12
N GLY A 221 -18.93 9.63 -6.20
CA GLY A 221 -19.82 8.48 -6.32
C GLY A 221 -19.43 7.45 -5.25
N SER A 222 -20.39 6.64 -4.80
CA SER A 222 -20.06 5.43 -4.03
C SER A 222 -19.13 4.59 -4.90
N ASN A 223 -17.88 4.40 -4.45
CA ASN A 223 -16.88 3.57 -5.13
C ASN A 223 -17.43 2.18 -5.48
N ASP A 224 -18.42 1.69 -4.72
CA ASP A 224 -19.02 0.37 -4.93
C ASP A 224 -19.73 0.28 -6.30
N LYS A 225 -20.40 1.36 -6.75
CA LYS A 225 -21.00 1.41 -8.09
C LYS A 225 -19.97 1.33 -9.22
N GLU A 226 -18.75 1.79 -8.96
CA GLU A 226 -17.67 1.78 -9.94
C GLU A 226 -16.96 0.42 -9.96
N VAL A 227 -16.87 -0.27 -8.83
CA VAL A 227 -16.40 -1.66 -8.75
C VAL A 227 -17.37 -2.62 -9.46
N ASP A 228 -18.68 -2.37 -9.35
CA ASP A 228 -19.72 -3.13 -10.05
C ASP A 228 -19.69 -2.88 -11.58
N ALA A 229 -19.29 -1.69 -12.02
CA ALA A 229 -19.13 -1.38 -13.44
C ALA A 229 -18.03 -2.22 -14.10
N ILE A 230 -16.94 -2.51 -13.38
CA ILE A 230 -15.86 -3.38 -13.87
C ILE A 230 -16.40 -4.78 -14.17
N LEU A 231 -17.14 -5.37 -13.23
CA LEU A 231 -17.74 -6.71 -13.41
C LEU A 231 -18.75 -6.72 -14.57
N SER A 232 -19.54 -5.65 -14.70
CA SER A 232 -20.55 -5.53 -15.74
C SER A 232 -19.95 -5.53 -17.16
N CYS A 233 -18.77 -4.92 -17.35
CA CYS A 233 -18.05 -4.96 -18.62
C CYS A 233 -17.58 -6.39 -18.96
N PHE A 234 -16.91 -7.06 -18.01
CA PHE A 234 -16.44 -8.44 -18.18
C PHE A 234 -17.56 -9.42 -18.52
N LEU A 235 -18.70 -9.33 -17.82
CA LEU A 235 -19.84 -10.22 -18.04
C LEU A 235 -20.45 -10.06 -19.44
N ARG A 236 -20.45 -8.83 -19.98
CA ARG A 236 -20.97 -8.59 -21.34
C ARG A 236 -20.15 -9.32 -22.39
N HIS A 237 -18.82 -9.20 -22.35
CA HIS A 237 -17.96 -9.86 -23.34
C HIS A 237 -17.88 -11.38 -23.13
N LEU A 238 -18.11 -11.87 -21.90
CA LEU A 238 -18.26 -13.30 -21.62
C LEU A 238 -19.47 -13.93 -22.30
N VAL A 239 -20.60 -13.24 -22.37
CA VAL A 239 -21.79 -13.72 -23.09
C VAL A 239 -21.47 -13.91 -24.57
N GLU A 240 -20.70 -12.99 -25.17
CA GLU A 240 -20.28 -13.09 -26.57
C GLU A 240 -19.38 -14.31 -26.84
N VAL A 241 -18.57 -14.75 -25.87
CA VAL A 241 -17.77 -15.99 -25.99
C VAL A 241 -18.62 -17.25 -25.96
N VAL A 242 -19.64 -17.27 -25.11
CA VAL A 242 -20.52 -18.43 -24.93
C VAL A 242 -21.49 -18.58 -26.11
N GLU A 243 -21.93 -17.47 -26.70
CA GLU A 243 -22.87 -17.45 -27.83
C GLU A 243 -22.20 -17.75 -29.19
N LYS A 244 -20.88 -17.57 -29.34
CA LYS A 244 -20.16 -17.82 -30.59
C LYS A 244 -19.83 -19.31 -30.81
N GLU A 245 -20.41 -19.91 -31.86
CA GLU A 245 -20.08 -21.27 -32.32
C GLU A 245 -18.76 -21.31 -33.10
N TYR A 246 -17.66 -21.71 -32.45
CA TYR A 246 -16.43 -22.10 -33.18
C TYR A 246 -16.54 -23.53 -33.75
N THR A 247 -16.19 -23.73 -35.02
CA THR A 247 -16.58 -24.87 -35.86
C THR A 247 -15.70 -26.13 -35.78
N CYS A 248 -14.84 -26.30 -34.76
CA CYS A 248 -13.90 -27.43 -34.72
C CYS A 248 -14.28 -28.53 -33.71
N GLU A 249 -14.28 -29.79 -34.14
CA GLU A 249 -14.64 -30.96 -33.32
C GLU A 249 -13.58 -31.21 -32.24
N GLY A 250 -13.98 -31.34 -30.96
CA GLY A 250 -13.06 -31.42 -29.80
C GLY A 250 -12.80 -30.09 -29.08
N THR A 251 -13.24 -28.95 -29.63
CA THR A 251 -13.12 -27.63 -29.00
C THR A 251 -14.08 -27.40 -27.83
N GLU A 252 -15.20 -28.12 -27.74
CA GLU A 252 -16.24 -27.86 -26.72
C GLU A 252 -15.73 -27.89 -25.27
N LYS A 253 -14.86 -28.85 -24.93
CA LYS A 253 -14.26 -28.92 -23.59
C LYS A 253 -13.33 -27.72 -23.34
N PHE A 254 -12.54 -27.36 -24.34
CA PHE A 254 -11.61 -26.23 -24.27
C PHE A 254 -12.33 -24.87 -24.24
N LYS A 255 -13.43 -24.71 -24.98
CA LYS A 255 -14.31 -23.52 -24.94
C LYS A 255 -14.90 -23.33 -23.56
N ARG A 256 -15.43 -24.40 -22.96
CA ARG A 256 -15.94 -24.37 -21.58
C ARG A 256 -14.85 -23.97 -20.61
N GLN A 257 -13.64 -24.49 -20.79
CA GLN A 257 -12.51 -24.13 -19.95
C GLN A 257 -12.09 -22.65 -20.14
N LEU A 258 -12.06 -22.14 -21.37
CA LEU A 258 -11.81 -20.72 -21.64
C LEU A 258 -12.90 -19.84 -21.00
N ALA A 259 -14.17 -20.17 -21.19
CA ALA A 259 -15.27 -19.42 -20.60
C ALA A 259 -15.19 -19.42 -19.07
N LEU A 260 -14.84 -20.56 -18.47
CA LEU A 260 -14.57 -20.66 -17.03
C LEU A 260 -13.39 -19.77 -16.62
N SER A 261 -12.30 -19.77 -17.37
CA SER A 261 -11.13 -18.96 -17.06
C SER A 261 -11.35 -17.46 -17.23
N LEU A 262 -12.10 -17.04 -18.24
CA LEU A 262 -12.51 -15.65 -18.42
C LEU A 262 -13.50 -15.22 -17.31
N THR A 263 -14.40 -16.11 -16.88
CA THR A 263 -15.28 -15.86 -15.73
C THR A 263 -14.50 -15.76 -14.44
N GLY A 264 -13.51 -16.65 -14.26
CA GLY A 264 -12.56 -16.61 -13.15
C GLY A 264 -11.79 -15.30 -13.15
N LEU A 265 -11.28 -14.87 -14.30
CA LEU A 265 -10.58 -13.60 -14.46
C LEU A 265 -11.47 -12.41 -14.08
N GLY A 266 -12.70 -12.35 -14.58
CA GLY A 266 -13.66 -11.29 -14.22
C GLY A 266 -14.03 -11.29 -12.73
N PHE A 267 -14.21 -12.46 -12.12
CA PHE A 267 -14.42 -12.60 -10.68
C PHE A 267 -13.19 -12.14 -9.89
N GLY A 268 -11.99 -12.52 -10.34
CA GLY A 268 -10.72 -12.19 -9.71
C GLY A 268 -10.46 -10.68 -9.74
N THR A 269 -10.59 -10.04 -10.90
CA THR A 269 -10.40 -8.59 -11.06
C THR A 269 -11.45 -7.79 -10.29
N HIS A 270 -12.72 -8.20 -10.32
CA HIS A 270 -13.76 -7.56 -9.51
C HIS A 270 -13.47 -7.70 -8.00
N SER A 271 -13.08 -8.90 -7.55
CA SER A 271 -12.71 -9.14 -6.15
C SER A 271 -11.48 -8.34 -5.73
N LEU A 272 -10.47 -8.22 -6.60
CA LEU A 272 -9.30 -7.36 -6.40
C LEU A 272 -9.70 -5.89 -6.25
N ALA A 273 -10.56 -5.39 -7.13
CA ALA A 273 -11.04 -4.00 -7.06
C ALA A 273 -11.81 -3.74 -5.76
N ARG A 274 -12.64 -4.69 -5.33
CA ARG A 274 -13.38 -4.62 -4.07
C ARG A 274 -12.42 -4.60 -2.87
N GLU A 275 -11.43 -5.48 -2.84
CA GLU A 275 -10.47 -5.54 -1.72
C GLU A 275 -9.56 -4.30 -1.69
N ALA A 276 -9.15 -3.78 -2.85
CA ALA A 276 -8.42 -2.51 -2.95
C ALA A 276 -9.25 -1.32 -2.42
N ASN A 277 -10.57 -1.34 -2.61
CA ASN A 277 -11.48 -0.36 -2.01
C ASN A 277 -11.52 -0.46 -0.48
N GLU A 278 -11.46 -1.67 0.08
CA GLU A 278 -11.37 -1.87 1.53
C GLU A 278 -10.04 -1.35 2.09
N ILE A 279 -8.93 -1.52 1.37
CA ILE A 279 -7.65 -0.89 1.73
C ILE A 279 -7.79 0.64 1.73
N ASP A 280 -8.37 1.26 0.70
CA ASP A 280 -8.58 2.72 0.66
C ASP A 280 -9.46 3.22 1.82
N LYS A 281 -10.52 2.49 2.18
CA LYS A 281 -11.37 2.81 3.34
C LYS A 281 -10.56 2.76 4.64
N LYS A 282 -9.82 1.67 4.88
CA LYS A 282 -8.99 1.49 6.10
C LYS A 282 -7.86 2.52 6.18
N VAL A 283 -7.18 2.82 5.08
CA VAL A 283 -6.15 3.87 5.03
C VAL A 283 -6.75 5.26 5.33
N LYS A 284 -7.97 5.56 4.84
CA LYS A 284 -8.68 6.80 5.21
C LYS A 284 -9.03 6.85 6.69
N GLU A 285 -9.45 5.74 7.29
CA GLU A 285 -9.74 5.66 8.72
C GLU A 285 -8.48 5.88 9.55
N LEU A 286 -7.38 5.21 9.19
CA LEU A 286 -6.08 5.36 9.82
C LEU A 286 -5.57 6.81 9.75
N ALA A 287 -5.65 7.43 8.56
CA ALA A 287 -5.25 8.83 8.38
C ALA A 287 -6.06 9.81 9.26
N LYS A 288 -7.34 9.52 9.53
CA LYS A 288 -8.18 10.34 10.43
C LYS A 288 -7.79 10.14 11.90
N LEU A 289 -7.48 8.91 12.29
CA LEU A 289 -7.11 8.59 13.66
C LEU A 289 -5.78 9.24 14.04
N GLU A 290 -4.82 9.21 13.13
CA GLU A 290 -3.50 9.75 13.37
C GLU A 290 -3.40 11.28 13.20
N ASN A 291 -4.32 11.89 12.42
CA ASN A 291 -4.38 13.34 12.21
C ASN A 291 -5.73 13.97 12.59
N PRO A 292 -6.09 14.01 13.89
CA PRO A 292 -7.36 14.56 14.36
C PRO A 292 -7.49 16.08 14.16
N SER A 293 -6.38 16.81 13.99
CA SER A 293 -6.36 18.26 13.75
C SER A 293 -6.99 18.67 12.39
N ASN A 294 -6.93 17.78 11.39
CA ASN A 294 -7.51 18.04 10.06
C ASN A 294 -9.06 18.01 10.08
N ASN A 295 -9.68 17.42 11.10
CA ASN A 295 -11.14 17.39 11.28
C ASN A 295 -11.72 18.69 11.89
N LYS A 296 -10.88 19.62 12.38
CA LYS A 296 -11.38 20.85 13.03
C LYS A 296 -11.74 21.99 12.06
N ASN A 297 -11.41 21.88 10.77
CA ASN A 297 -11.69 22.93 9.78
C ASN A 297 -13.01 22.76 9.01
N LEU A 298 -13.72 21.63 9.13
CA LEU A 298 -15.04 21.46 8.49
C LEU A 298 -16.20 22.01 9.32
N HIS A 299 -16.07 22.11 10.64
CA HIS A 299 -17.15 22.60 11.52
C HIS A 299 -17.12 24.10 11.82
N LYS A 300 -16.10 24.85 11.39
CA LYS A 300 -15.95 26.29 11.72
C LYS A 300 -16.38 27.29 10.63
N ILE A 301 -16.81 26.85 9.45
CA ILE A 301 -17.27 27.76 8.38
C ILE A 301 -18.81 27.93 8.37
N SER A 302 -19.58 27.13 9.12
CA SER A 302 -21.05 27.26 9.16
C SER A 302 -21.62 28.16 10.27
N CYS A 303 -20.79 28.89 11.01
CA CYS A 303 -21.27 29.81 12.05
C CYS A 303 -20.46 31.11 12.06
N LYS A 304 -20.70 31.96 11.05
CA LYS A 304 -20.76 33.41 11.27
C LYS A 304 -21.95 33.96 10.50
N LYS A 305 -22.92 34.40 11.30
CA LYS A 305 -24.07 35.23 10.95
C LYS A 305 -23.59 36.63 10.58
#